data_AF-A0A8S9RAB3-F1
#
_entry.id   AF-A0A8S9RAB3-F1
#
_cell.length_a   1.000
_cell.length_b   1.000
_cell.length_c   1.000
_cell.angle_alpha   90.00
_cell.angle_beta   90.00
_cell.angle_gamma   90.00
#
_symmetry.space_group_name_H-M   'P 1'
#
loop_
_entity.id
_entity.type
_entity.pdbx_description
1 polymer ?
#
loop_
_entity_poly.entity_id
_entity_poly.type
_entity_poly.pdbx_seq_one_letter_code
_entity_poly.pdbx_strand_id
1 'polypeptide(L)'
;MSRLYFVGFALLEVTLLCLVLHGWNEMVYDQKNWIGLNTGSFLLRNSQWALDLLDAWAPMGPKGKIREEAGKVGDGLSPGHGEGEMGGKVYLESGYYLHGYWGILVDRYEEMVENHKPGFGDHRWPCGKFGDYPVERCLRQMDRAFNFGDNQILQMYGFTHKSLGSRRVKPTRNQTDRPLDAKDEFGLLHPSFKAAKLTT
;
A
#
# COMPACT_ATOMS: atom_id res chain seq x y z
N MET A 1 19.03 25.17 1.68
CA MET A 1 19.80 24.01 2.18
C MET A 1 18.92 22.96 2.87
N SER A 2 18.00 23.34 3.77
CA SER A 2 17.36 22.41 4.73
C SER A 2 16.53 21.24 4.17
N ARG A 3 16.07 21.27 2.90
CA ARG A 3 15.15 20.24 2.36
C ARG A 3 15.83 18.92 1.94
N LEU A 4 17.14 18.90 1.66
CA LEU A 4 17.85 17.66 1.31
C LEU A 4 18.10 16.77 2.54
N TYR A 5 18.43 17.38 3.68
CA TYR A 5 18.79 16.64 4.90
C TYR A 5 17.64 15.76 5.41
N PHE A 6 16.40 16.24 5.38
CA PHE A 6 15.24 15.49 5.85
C PHE A 6 14.98 14.21 5.02
N VAL A 7 15.11 14.30 3.70
CA VAL A 7 14.96 13.15 2.79
C VAL A 7 16.15 12.19 2.92
N GLY A 8 17.36 12.72 3.08
CA GLY A 8 18.57 11.92 3.28
C GLY A 8 18.61 11.15 4.59
N PHE A 9 18.09 11.72 5.68
CA PHE A 9 18.08 11.08 7.00
C PHE A 9 17.11 9.90 7.04
N ALA A 10 15.86 10.09 6.59
CA ALA A 10 14.86 9.03 6.52
C ALA A 10 15.30 7.87 5.59
N LEU A 11 15.94 8.17 4.45
CA LEU A 11 16.52 7.14 3.60
C LEU A 11 17.65 6.36 4.27
N LEU A 12 18.44 7.00 5.15
CA LEU A 12 19.50 6.31 5.90
C LEU A 12 18.92 5.28 6.86
N GLU A 13 17.89 5.63 7.64
CA GLU A 13 17.23 4.72 8.58
C GLU A 13 16.57 3.54 7.86
N VAL A 14 15.91 3.80 6.72
CA VAL A 14 15.36 2.73 5.86
C VAL A 14 16.47 1.79 5.33
N THR A 15 17.73 2.22 5.18
CA THR A 15 18.82 1.29 4.81
C THR A 15 19.22 0.30 5.90
N LEU A 16 18.77 0.44 7.15
CA LEU A 16 18.98 -0.55 8.22
C LEU A 16 17.81 -1.54 8.38
N LEU A 17 16.60 -1.13 7.97
CA LEU A 17 15.36 -1.88 8.19
C LEU A 17 15.18 -3.04 7.18
N CYS A 18 14.80 -4.22 7.67
CA CYS A 18 14.61 -5.41 6.84
C CYS A 18 13.13 -5.76 6.58
N LEU A 19 12.21 -5.28 7.41
CA LEU A 19 10.76 -5.43 7.22
C LEU A 19 10.06 -4.08 7.42
N VAL A 20 9.20 -3.70 6.47
CA VAL A 20 8.29 -2.56 6.58
C VAL A 20 6.86 -3.06 6.44
N LEU A 21 6.05 -2.83 7.47
CA LEU A 21 4.62 -3.16 7.54
C LEU A 21 3.82 -1.86 7.74
N HIS A 22 2.54 -1.84 7.39
CA HIS A 22 1.65 -0.80 7.93
C HIS A 22 1.25 -1.17 9.36
N GLY A 23 1.23 -0.20 10.29
CA GLY A 23 0.79 -0.43 11.67
C GLY A 23 1.23 0.64 12.66
N TRP A 24 0.96 0.41 13.94
CA TRP A 24 1.30 1.31 15.05
C TRP A 24 2.01 0.55 16.18
N ASN A 25 3.13 1.09 16.68
CA ASN A 25 3.91 0.46 17.76
C ASN A 25 3.05 0.16 19.00
N GLU A 26 2.30 1.14 19.50
CA GLU A 26 1.43 0.97 20.67
C GLU A 26 0.39 -0.15 20.49
N MET A 27 -0.18 -0.29 19.28
CA MET A 27 -1.15 -1.34 18.99
C MET A 27 -0.52 -2.73 18.92
N VAL A 28 0.75 -2.82 18.55
CA VAL A 28 1.46 -4.08 18.31
C VAL A 28 2.17 -4.58 19.56
N TYR A 29 2.97 -3.74 20.20
CA TYR A 29 3.82 -4.11 21.35
C TYR A 29 3.05 -4.03 22.68
N ASP A 30 2.35 -2.92 22.94
CA ASP A 30 1.66 -2.70 24.22
C ASP A 30 0.28 -3.38 24.26
N GLN A 31 -0.58 -3.06 23.27
CA GLN A 31 -1.96 -3.54 23.23
C GLN A 31 -2.10 -4.95 22.66
N LYS A 32 -1.07 -5.47 21.96
CA LYS A 32 -1.04 -6.80 21.33
C LYS A 32 -2.24 -7.07 20.40
N ASN A 33 -2.70 -6.01 19.77
CA ASN A 33 -3.92 -6.00 18.97
C ASN A 33 -3.66 -6.66 17.61
N TRP A 34 -4.46 -7.67 17.25
CA TRP A 34 -4.30 -8.43 16.01
C TRP A 34 -4.49 -7.61 14.72
N ILE A 35 -5.08 -6.42 14.79
CA ILE A 35 -5.14 -5.43 13.69
C ILE A 35 -4.14 -4.26 13.85
N GLY A 36 -3.23 -4.33 14.83
CA GLY A 36 -2.20 -3.30 15.07
C GLY A 36 -1.15 -3.18 13.97
N LEU A 37 -1.02 -4.22 13.14
CA LEU A 37 -0.24 -4.22 11.89
C LEU A 37 -0.98 -4.96 10.76
N ASN A 38 -0.53 -4.81 9.53
CA ASN A 38 -1.08 -5.53 8.38
C ASN A 38 -0.02 -6.20 7.50
N THR A 39 -0.21 -7.48 7.21
CA THR A 39 0.66 -8.34 6.37
C THR A 39 0.16 -8.55 4.95
N GLY A 40 -0.90 -7.84 4.52
CA GLY A 40 -1.43 -7.88 3.15
C GLY A 40 -0.70 -6.97 2.16
N SER A 41 0.12 -6.03 2.65
CA SER A 41 1.01 -5.17 1.86
C SER A 41 2.20 -4.78 2.73
N PHE A 42 3.41 -5.20 2.35
CA PHE A 42 4.63 -5.05 3.13
C PHE A 42 5.87 -5.10 2.23
N LEU A 43 6.99 -4.56 2.71
CA LEU A 43 8.29 -4.68 2.05
C LEU A 43 9.20 -5.57 2.90
N LEU A 44 9.72 -6.65 2.31
CA LEU A 44 10.68 -7.55 2.93
C LEU A 44 12.00 -7.51 2.13
N ARG A 45 13.10 -7.15 2.81
CA ARG A 45 14.42 -7.06 2.19
C ARG A 45 15.03 -8.46 2.01
N ASN A 46 15.39 -8.82 0.79
CA ASN A 46 16.22 -10.00 0.52
C ASN A 46 17.54 -9.91 1.33
N SER A 47 17.66 -10.74 2.36
CA SER A 47 18.71 -10.74 3.38
C SER A 47 18.61 -12.02 4.22
N GLN A 48 19.69 -12.45 4.89
CA GLN A 48 19.65 -13.63 5.77
C GLN A 48 18.55 -13.52 6.84
N TRP A 49 18.47 -12.36 7.51
CA TRP A 49 17.44 -12.05 8.51
C TRP A 49 16.00 -12.25 7.99
N ALA A 50 15.74 -12.04 6.70
CA ALA A 50 14.44 -12.28 6.11
C ALA A 50 14.13 -13.77 5.87
N LEU A 51 15.16 -14.61 5.70
CA LEU A 51 15.02 -16.08 5.72
C LEU A 51 14.74 -16.54 7.16
N ASP A 52 15.55 -16.07 8.12
CA ASP A 52 15.41 -16.39 9.54
C ASP A 52 14.00 -16.02 10.07
N LEU A 53 13.46 -14.87 9.64
CA LEU A 53 12.09 -14.44 9.92
C LEU A 53 11.03 -15.38 9.32
N LEU A 54 11.22 -15.82 8.06
CA LEU A 54 10.27 -16.71 7.39
C LEU A 54 10.25 -18.09 8.05
N ASP A 55 11.41 -18.62 8.44
CA ASP A 55 11.53 -19.88 9.19
C ASP A 55 10.91 -19.78 10.59
N ALA A 56 10.98 -18.61 11.25
CA ALA A 56 10.30 -18.35 12.52
C ALA A 56 8.77 -18.19 12.37
N TRP A 57 8.28 -17.68 11.24
CA TRP A 57 6.85 -17.41 11.01
C TRP A 57 6.09 -18.62 10.42
N ALA A 58 6.76 -19.42 9.58
CA ALA A 58 6.18 -20.59 8.90
C ALA A 58 5.54 -21.67 9.80
N PRO A 59 5.99 -21.95 11.05
CA PRO A 59 5.44 -23.03 11.88
C PRO A 59 3.95 -22.93 12.20
N MET A 60 3.35 -21.74 12.20
CA MET A 60 1.90 -21.54 12.37
C MET A 60 1.09 -21.77 11.07
N GLY A 61 1.77 -21.97 9.94
CA GLY A 61 1.19 -22.12 8.61
C GLY A 61 0.49 -23.45 8.29
N PRO A 62 0.99 -24.64 8.66
CA PRO A 62 0.45 -25.93 8.20
C PRO A 62 -1.04 -26.15 8.53
N LYS A 63 -1.83 -26.54 7.53
CA LYS A 63 -3.29 -26.77 7.68
C LYS A 63 -3.58 -27.97 8.60
N GLY A 64 -4.71 -27.91 9.30
CA GLY A 64 -5.14 -28.89 10.30
C GLY A 64 -4.74 -28.45 11.72
N LYS A 65 -4.54 -29.42 12.61
CA LYS A 65 -4.32 -29.22 14.06
C LYS A 65 -3.37 -28.08 14.41
N ILE A 66 -2.19 -28.02 13.77
CA ILE A 66 -1.16 -27.00 14.04
C ILE A 66 -1.74 -25.57 13.92
N ARG A 67 -2.42 -25.27 12.80
CA ARG A 67 -3.07 -23.97 12.58
C ARG A 67 -4.29 -23.76 13.48
N GLU A 68 -5.06 -24.81 13.76
CA GLU A 68 -6.24 -24.72 14.65
C GLU A 68 -5.85 -24.50 16.12
N GLU A 69 -4.71 -25.03 16.56
CA GLU A 69 -4.14 -24.87 17.90
C GLU A 69 -3.46 -23.50 18.01
N ALA A 70 -2.63 -23.10 17.03
CA ALA A 70 -2.06 -21.75 16.96
C ALA A 70 -3.16 -20.66 16.92
N GLY A 71 -4.27 -20.89 16.20
CA GLY A 71 -5.41 -19.98 16.19
C GLY A 71 -6.18 -19.90 17.51
N LYS A 72 -6.17 -20.97 18.33
CA LYS A 72 -6.76 -20.97 19.69
C LYS A 72 -5.85 -20.33 20.74
N VAL A 73 -4.53 -20.34 20.52
CA VAL A 73 -3.57 -19.64 21.39
C VAL A 73 -3.83 -18.13 21.38
N GLY A 74 -4.41 -17.57 20.30
CA GLY A 74 -4.98 -16.21 20.23
C GLY A 74 -3.96 -15.07 20.20
N ASP A 75 -2.81 -15.29 20.84
CA ASP A 75 -1.72 -14.36 21.08
C ASP A 75 -0.40 -14.85 20.42
N GLY A 76 -0.46 -15.78 19.46
CA GLY A 76 0.74 -16.31 18.78
C GLY A 76 1.56 -15.28 17.98
N LEU A 77 1.03 -14.06 17.84
CA LEU A 77 1.71 -12.90 17.25
C LEU A 77 1.74 -11.68 18.21
N SER A 78 1.50 -11.90 19.52
CA SER A 78 2.03 -11.01 20.57
C SER A 78 3.55 -10.90 20.37
N PRO A 79 4.15 -9.70 20.29
CA PRO A 79 5.60 -9.54 20.27
C PRO A 79 6.30 -9.85 21.61
N GLY A 80 5.74 -10.74 22.44
CA GLY A 80 6.31 -11.17 23.72
C GLY A 80 7.59 -12.02 23.62
N HIS A 81 8.03 -12.34 22.39
CA HIS A 81 9.39 -12.81 22.07
C HIS A 81 10.07 -11.89 21.02
N GLY A 82 9.45 -10.75 20.70
CA GLY A 82 9.78 -9.85 19.58
C GLY A 82 10.58 -8.60 19.95
N GLU A 83 10.69 -8.25 21.24
CA GLU A 83 11.64 -7.24 21.74
C GLU A 83 13.12 -7.70 21.66
N GLY A 84 13.37 -8.96 21.25
CA GLY A 84 14.70 -9.46 20.90
C GLY A 84 15.21 -9.01 19.51
N GLU A 85 16.21 -9.72 18.98
CA GLU A 85 16.95 -9.37 17.74
C GLU A 85 16.11 -9.10 16.48
N MET A 86 14.84 -9.54 16.45
CA MET A 86 13.95 -9.33 15.32
C MET A 86 13.32 -7.92 15.32
N GLY A 87 12.87 -7.41 16.48
CA GLY A 87 12.13 -6.13 16.55
C GLY A 87 12.91 -4.95 15.98
N GLY A 88 14.22 -4.87 16.26
CA GLY A 88 15.11 -3.79 15.81
C GLY A 88 15.36 -3.67 14.30
N LYS A 89 14.74 -4.51 13.46
CA LYS A 89 14.76 -4.37 11.99
C LYS A 89 13.38 -4.30 11.35
N VAL A 90 12.32 -4.20 12.16
CA VAL A 90 10.94 -3.96 11.74
C VAL A 90 10.62 -2.48 11.90
N TYR A 91 9.89 -1.92 10.94
CA TYR A 91 9.33 -0.57 11.05
C TYR A 91 7.85 -0.59 10.66
N LEU A 92 7.03 0.07 11.50
CA LEU A 92 5.60 0.16 11.35
C LEU A 92 5.23 1.54 10.79
N GLU A 93 4.90 1.57 9.51
CA GLU A 93 4.59 2.77 8.74
C GLU A 93 3.13 3.17 8.96
N SER A 94 2.91 4.41 9.41
CA SER A 94 1.59 5.00 9.70
C SER A 94 1.43 6.46 9.25
N GLY A 95 2.50 7.11 8.78
CA GLY A 95 2.45 8.42 8.13
C GLY A 95 1.95 8.35 6.69
N TYR A 96 2.11 7.20 6.03
CA TYR A 96 1.34 6.83 4.84
C TYR A 96 0.84 5.39 4.93
N TYR A 97 -0.16 5.06 4.12
CA TYR A 97 -0.88 3.80 4.19
C TYR A 97 -0.32 2.79 3.17
N LEU A 98 0.79 2.14 3.53
CA LEU A 98 1.31 0.97 2.79
C LEU A 98 0.25 -0.15 2.66
N HIS A 99 -0.63 -0.27 3.67
CA HIS A 99 -1.97 -0.86 3.60
C HIS A 99 -2.96 0.16 4.14
N GLY A 100 -4.23 0.12 3.73
CA GLY A 100 -5.30 0.92 4.34
C GLY A 100 -6.65 0.21 4.27
N TYR A 101 -7.34 0.13 5.42
CA TYR A 101 -8.60 -0.56 5.56
C TYR A 101 -9.73 0.09 4.75
N TRP A 102 -10.32 -0.66 3.80
CA TRP A 102 -11.22 -0.12 2.76
C TRP A 102 -12.47 0.61 3.27
N GLY A 103 -13.03 0.20 4.42
CA GLY A 103 -14.34 0.67 4.90
C GLY A 103 -14.41 2.15 5.28
N ILE A 104 -13.27 2.83 5.47
CA ILE A 104 -13.18 4.27 5.78
C ILE A 104 -12.74 5.14 4.58
N LEU A 105 -12.59 4.53 3.40
CA LEU A 105 -11.88 5.14 2.26
C LEU A 105 -12.75 5.32 1.03
N VAL A 106 -13.44 4.26 0.67
CA VAL A 106 -14.09 4.12 -0.64
C VAL A 106 -15.28 5.07 -0.83
N ASP A 107 -15.76 5.63 0.28
CA ASP A 107 -16.84 6.61 0.35
C ASP A 107 -16.31 8.07 0.42
N ARG A 108 -14.98 8.29 0.46
CA ARG A 108 -14.31 9.61 0.34
C ARG A 108 -13.68 9.90 -1.02
N TYR A 109 -13.76 8.99 -2.00
CA TYR A 109 -13.02 9.16 -3.27
C TYR A 109 -13.43 10.42 -4.05
N GLU A 110 -14.70 10.80 -4.03
CA GLU A 110 -15.19 12.05 -4.62
C GLU A 110 -14.54 13.29 -3.96
N GLU A 111 -14.49 13.35 -2.63
CA GLU A 111 -13.82 14.41 -1.85
C GLU A 111 -12.32 14.51 -2.17
N MET A 112 -11.66 13.36 -2.37
CA MET A 112 -10.26 13.27 -2.77
C MET A 112 -10.01 13.77 -4.20
N VAL A 113 -10.95 13.57 -5.13
CA VAL A 113 -10.85 14.09 -6.51
C VAL A 113 -11.08 15.60 -6.56
N GLU A 114 -11.91 16.15 -5.66
CA GLU A 114 -12.22 17.58 -5.63
C GLU A 114 -11.16 18.41 -4.87
N ASN A 115 -10.70 17.93 -3.70
CA ASN A 115 -9.86 18.72 -2.80
C ASN A 115 -8.36 18.39 -2.85
N HIS A 116 -7.96 17.28 -3.48
CA HIS A 116 -6.58 16.77 -3.43
C HIS A 116 -6.03 16.42 -4.83
N LYS A 117 -4.73 16.13 -4.91
CA LYS A 117 -4.05 15.64 -6.12
C LYS A 117 -3.32 14.32 -5.85
N PRO A 118 -3.19 13.43 -6.86
CA PRO A 118 -2.34 12.25 -6.78
C PRO A 118 -0.92 12.58 -6.32
N GLY A 119 -0.35 11.75 -5.44
CA GLY A 119 1.03 11.90 -4.96
C GLY A 119 1.23 11.61 -3.46
N PHE A 120 0.16 11.65 -2.65
CA PHE A 120 0.25 11.44 -1.19
C PHE A 120 0.27 9.96 -0.74
N GLY A 121 0.04 9.02 -1.66
CA GLY A 121 0.39 7.60 -1.48
C GLY A 121 -0.53 6.80 -0.55
N ASP A 122 -1.81 7.16 -0.48
CA ASP A 122 -2.63 6.88 0.70
C ASP A 122 -3.91 6.02 0.46
N HIS A 123 -3.99 4.95 1.26
CA HIS A 123 -5.11 4.11 1.68
C HIS A 123 -5.72 3.11 0.63
N ARG A 124 -5.51 1.77 0.75
CA ARG A 124 -6.25 0.63 0.07
C ARG A 124 -5.69 -0.72 0.64
N TRP A 125 -6.31 -1.91 0.72
CA TRP A 125 -7.16 -2.81 -0.13
C TRP A 125 -7.49 -4.09 0.74
N PRO A 126 -8.07 -5.25 0.32
CA PRO A 126 -9.08 -5.65 -0.69
C PRO A 126 -10.32 -6.36 -0.02
N CYS A 127 -10.79 -7.53 -0.52
CA CYS A 127 -11.83 -8.41 0.08
C CYS A 127 -11.61 -9.93 -0.21
N GLY A 128 -12.42 -10.83 0.37
CA GLY A 128 -12.47 -12.27 0.05
C GLY A 128 -13.87 -12.92 0.12
N LYS A 129 -14.02 -14.19 -0.30
CA LYS A 129 -15.32 -14.90 -0.47
C LYS A 129 -16.13 -15.18 0.82
N PHE A 130 -15.51 -15.08 1.99
CA PHE A 130 -16.14 -15.19 3.32
C PHE A 130 -15.86 -13.93 4.16
N GLY A 131 -15.80 -12.75 3.52
CA GLY A 131 -15.60 -11.49 4.24
C GLY A 131 -16.86 -11.01 4.97
N ASP A 132 -16.66 -10.25 6.05
CA ASP A 132 -17.70 -9.75 6.98
C ASP A 132 -18.62 -8.65 6.37
N TYR A 133 -18.66 -8.54 5.05
CA TYR A 133 -19.26 -7.43 4.32
C TYR A 133 -20.06 -7.93 3.11
N PRO A 134 -21.21 -7.29 2.77
CA PRO A 134 -21.99 -7.67 1.60
C PRO A 134 -21.15 -7.68 0.32
N VAL A 135 -21.13 -8.82 -0.38
CA VAL A 135 -20.32 -9.04 -1.59
C VAL A 135 -20.58 -7.96 -2.64
N GLU A 136 -21.83 -7.51 -2.78
CA GLU A 136 -22.19 -6.42 -3.70
C GLU A 136 -21.55 -5.07 -3.30
N ARG A 137 -21.51 -4.71 -2.01
CA ARG A 137 -20.81 -3.48 -1.57
C ARG A 137 -19.32 -3.59 -1.85
N CYS A 138 -18.70 -4.73 -1.57
CA CYS A 138 -17.29 -4.95 -1.92
C CYS A 138 -17.07 -4.78 -3.44
N LEU A 139 -17.81 -5.49 -4.29
CA LEU A 139 -17.61 -5.45 -5.75
C LEU A 139 -17.83 -4.04 -6.33
N ARG A 140 -18.90 -3.33 -5.91
CA ARG A 140 -19.14 -1.94 -6.34
C ARG A 140 -18.01 -1.00 -5.93
N GLN A 141 -17.44 -1.19 -4.73
CA GLN A 141 -16.35 -0.36 -4.23
C GLN A 141 -14.98 -0.78 -4.79
N MET A 142 -14.82 -2.04 -5.23
CA MET A 142 -13.67 -2.49 -6.02
C MET A 142 -13.65 -1.82 -7.40
N ASP A 143 -14.77 -1.82 -8.13
CA ASP A 143 -14.88 -1.11 -9.42
C ASP A 143 -14.58 0.40 -9.25
N ARG A 144 -15.07 1.03 -8.18
CA ARG A 144 -14.75 2.44 -7.84
C ARG A 144 -13.27 2.67 -7.54
N ALA A 145 -12.65 1.81 -6.73
CA ALA A 145 -11.24 1.90 -6.38
C ALA A 145 -10.32 1.69 -7.60
N PHE A 146 -10.69 0.76 -8.50
CA PHE A 146 -10.01 0.55 -9.77
C PHE A 146 -10.09 1.81 -10.64
N ASN A 147 -11.30 2.34 -10.89
CA ASN A 147 -11.50 3.51 -11.75
C ASN A 147 -10.82 4.78 -11.19
N PHE A 148 -10.67 4.92 -9.87
CA PHE A 148 -9.91 6.01 -9.23
C PHE A 148 -8.40 5.94 -9.54
N GLY A 149 -7.82 4.74 -9.58
CA GLY A 149 -6.44 4.54 -10.02
C GLY A 149 -6.28 4.69 -11.53
N ASP A 150 -7.15 4.03 -12.30
CA ASP A 150 -7.11 4.00 -13.76
C ASP A 150 -7.31 5.40 -14.38
N ASN A 151 -8.09 6.28 -13.76
CA ASN A 151 -8.19 7.70 -14.16
C ASN A 151 -6.82 8.40 -14.25
N GLN A 152 -5.88 8.09 -13.35
CA GLN A 152 -4.54 8.71 -13.34
C GLN A 152 -3.70 8.26 -14.54
N ILE A 153 -3.94 7.04 -15.03
CA ILE A 153 -3.32 6.50 -16.25
C ILE A 153 -4.02 7.06 -17.49
N LEU A 154 -5.36 7.06 -17.52
CA LEU A 154 -6.16 7.57 -18.64
C LEU A 154 -5.91 9.06 -18.91
N GLN A 155 -5.68 9.86 -17.87
CA GLN A 155 -5.38 11.30 -17.98
C GLN A 155 -4.14 11.57 -18.83
N MET A 156 -3.09 10.74 -18.72
CA MET A 156 -1.87 10.82 -19.54
C MET A 156 -2.20 10.78 -21.04
N TYR A 157 -3.17 9.93 -21.42
CA TYR A 157 -3.62 9.73 -22.80
C TYR A 157 -4.80 10.63 -23.21
N GLY A 158 -5.28 11.52 -22.33
CA GLY A 158 -6.37 12.45 -22.63
C GLY A 158 -7.78 11.88 -22.44
N PHE A 159 -7.95 10.92 -21.54
CA PHE A 159 -9.24 10.30 -21.19
C PHE A 159 -9.49 10.30 -19.67
N THR A 160 -10.73 10.03 -19.28
CA THR A 160 -11.14 9.76 -17.89
C THR A 160 -12.41 8.92 -17.90
N HIS A 161 -12.68 8.11 -16.87
CA HIS A 161 -13.99 7.48 -16.67
C HIS A 161 -15.10 8.53 -16.53
N LYS A 162 -16.31 8.21 -16.97
CA LYS A 162 -17.47 9.12 -16.88
C LYS A 162 -17.89 9.40 -15.44
N SER A 163 -17.73 8.41 -14.56
CA SER A 163 -17.78 8.49 -13.10
C SER A 163 -17.07 7.27 -12.51
N LEU A 164 -16.73 7.28 -11.22
CA LEU A 164 -16.04 6.14 -10.59
C LEU A 164 -16.86 4.83 -10.62
N GLY A 165 -18.18 4.91 -10.77
CA GLY A 165 -19.05 3.75 -10.94
C GLY A 165 -19.26 3.29 -12.40
N SER A 166 -18.54 3.86 -13.38
CA SER A 166 -18.80 3.61 -14.80
C SER A 166 -17.55 3.21 -15.57
N ARG A 167 -17.57 2.00 -16.15
CA ARG A 167 -16.52 1.45 -17.03
C ARG A 167 -16.45 2.12 -18.42
N ARG A 168 -17.14 3.26 -18.62
CA ARG A 168 -17.17 4.02 -19.88
C ARG A 168 -16.34 5.28 -19.71
N VAL A 169 -15.37 5.48 -20.60
CA VAL A 169 -14.54 6.70 -20.63
C VAL A 169 -15.20 7.85 -21.40
N LYS A 170 -14.65 9.05 -21.24
CA LYS A 170 -14.85 10.27 -22.04
C LYS A 170 -13.47 10.91 -22.30
N PRO A 171 -13.27 11.62 -23.43
CA PRO A 171 -12.07 12.44 -23.61
C PRO A 171 -12.01 13.58 -22.58
N THR A 172 -10.80 13.99 -22.21
CA THR A 172 -10.53 15.23 -21.45
C THR A 172 -10.02 16.37 -22.32
N ARG A 173 -9.55 16.07 -23.53
CA ARG A 173 -9.06 17.02 -24.53
C ARG A 173 -9.44 16.58 -25.95
N ASN A 174 -9.43 17.52 -26.89
CA ASN A 174 -9.53 17.21 -28.32
C ASN A 174 -8.25 16.50 -28.81
N GLN A 175 -8.35 15.79 -29.94
CA GLN A 175 -7.17 15.26 -30.63
C GLN A 175 -6.35 16.40 -31.25
N THR A 176 -5.05 16.16 -31.43
CA THR A 176 -4.11 17.07 -32.10
C THR A 176 -3.11 16.27 -32.93
N ASP A 177 -2.71 16.89 -34.04
CA ASP A 177 -1.57 16.56 -34.89
C ASP A 177 -0.20 16.71 -34.19
N ARG A 178 -0.13 17.43 -33.06
CA ARG A 178 1.09 17.74 -32.30
C ARG A 178 1.07 17.12 -30.88
N PRO A 179 0.97 15.78 -30.74
CA PRO A 179 0.76 15.12 -29.45
C PRO A 179 1.93 15.25 -28.45
N LEU A 180 3.13 15.62 -28.91
CA LEU A 180 4.34 15.72 -28.08
C LEU A 180 4.47 17.07 -27.34
N ASP A 181 3.72 18.09 -27.74
CA ASP A 181 3.76 19.41 -27.09
C ASP A 181 3.03 19.39 -25.72
N ALA A 182 2.00 18.55 -25.61
CA ALA A 182 1.13 18.44 -24.45
C ALA A 182 1.63 17.40 -23.45
N LYS A 183 2.55 17.80 -22.56
CA LYS A 183 2.96 17.00 -21.39
C LYS A 183 1.75 16.64 -20.51
N ASP A 184 1.80 15.49 -19.86
CA ASP A 184 0.80 15.10 -18.87
C ASP A 184 1.00 15.86 -17.54
N GLU A 185 -0.07 16.03 -16.76
CA GLU A 185 -0.08 16.89 -15.56
C GLU A 185 0.94 16.47 -14.48
N PHE A 186 1.24 15.17 -14.39
CA PHE A 186 2.05 14.58 -13.33
C PHE A 186 3.42 14.06 -13.81
N GLY A 187 3.76 14.23 -15.10
CA GLY A 187 5.02 13.79 -15.70
C GLY A 187 5.19 12.26 -15.80
N LEU A 188 4.09 11.51 -15.76
CA LEU A 188 4.07 10.05 -15.70
C LEU A 188 4.33 9.36 -17.05
N LEU A 189 4.25 10.09 -18.18
CA LEU A 189 4.66 9.56 -19.49
C LEU A 189 6.18 9.33 -19.57
N HIS A 190 6.97 10.26 -19.03
CA HIS A 190 8.44 10.22 -19.05
C HIS A 190 9.05 10.50 -17.66
N PRO A 191 8.79 9.63 -16.66
CA PRO A 191 9.14 9.91 -15.28
C PRO A 191 10.60 9.55 -14.97
N SER A 192 11.18 10.24 -13.99
CA SER A 192 12.56 10.02 -13.53
C SER A 192 12.84 8.59 -13.06
N PHE A 193 11.85 7.91 -12.46
CA PHE A 193 11.98 6.51 -12.03
C PHE A 193 12.01 5.49 -13.18
N LYS A 194 11.77 5.91 -14.43
CA LYS A 194 12.01 5.12 -15.66
C LYS A 194 13.21 5.61 -16.48
N ALA A 195 13.95 6.62 -15.99
CA ALA A 195 15.12 7.13 -16.70
C ALA A 195 16.21 6.05 -16.72
N ALA A 196 16.40 5.42 -17.88
CA ALA A 196 17.53 4.52 -18.09
C ALA A 196 18.83 5.30 -17.89
N LYS A 197 19.70 4.80 -17.00
CA LYS A 197 21.09 5.28 -16.93
C LYS A 197 21.78 4.88 -18.22
N LEU A 198 21.83 5.80 -19.18
CA LEU A 198 22.74 5.73 -20.32
C LEU A 198 24.17 5.76 -19.77
N THR A 199 24.76 4.58 -19.62
CA THR A 199 26.19 4.42 -19.36
C THR A 199 26.94 5.07 -20.50
N THR A 200 27.65 6.15 -20.18
CA THR A 200 28.51 6.93 -21.08
C THR A 200 29.96 6.64 -20.72
#